data_AF-A0A941P331-F1
#
_entry.id   AF-A0A941P331-F1
#
_cell.length_a   1.000
_cell.length_b   1.000
_cell.length_c   1.000
_cell.angle_alpha   90.00
_cell.angle_beta   90.00
_cell.angle_gamma   90.00
#
_symmetry.space_group_name_H-M   'P 1'
#
loop_
_entity.id
_entity.type
_entity.pdbx_description
1 polymer ?
#
loop_
_entity_poly.entity_id
_entity_poly.type
_entity_poly.pdbx_seq_one_letter_code
_entity_poly.pdbx_strand_id
1 'polypeptide(L)'
;MGKLFSNTNIGNPSQNGFGQLFNNLASQAIGFNGSISVRTSGLNTELQNNQSDQDRMNARIAQYQARLLAQYNALDTTMAQMTSLSSYVSQQITAMLNSSSSK
;
A
#
# COMPACT_ATOMS: atom_id res chain seq x y z
N MET A 1 3.35 60.57 -4.07
CA MET A 1 3.51 59.27 -3.40
C MET A 1 2.71 58.14 -4.06
N GLY A 2 1.40 58.27 -4.34
CA GLY A 2 0.58 57.17 -4.89
C GLY A 2 1.07 56.57 -6.23
N LYS A 3 1.65 57.39 -7.12
CA LYS A 3 2.20 56.92 -8.40
C LYS A 3 3.36 55.93 -8.24
N LEU A 4 4.12 55.96 -7.14
CA LEU A 4 5.19 54.98 -6.92
C LEU A 4 4.66 53.60 -6.48
N PHE A 5 3.42 53.53 -5.99
CA PHE A 5 2.82 52.29 -5.50
C PHE A 5 1.92 51.61 -6.54
N SER A 6 1.20 52.38 -7.36
CA SER A 6 0.18 51.83 -8.28
C SER A 6 0.47 52.02 -9.77
N ASN A 7 1.61 52.62 -10.16
CA ASN A 7 1.94 52.82 -11.58
C ASN A 7 2.03 51.49 -12.35
N THR A 8 1.36 51.43 -13.49
CA THR A 8 1.35 50.28 -14.42
C THR A 8 1.83 50.76 -15.79
N ASN A 9 2.99 50.31 -16.22
CA ASN A 9 3.57 50.66 -17.51
C ASN A 9 3.65 49.40 -18.40
N ILE A 10 2.76 49.30 -19.39
CA ILE A 10 2.56 48.09 -20.22
C ILE A 10 3.81 47.80 -21.08
N GLY A 11 4.64 48.80 -21.39
CA GLY A 11 5.86 48.65 -22.18
C GLY A 11 7.14 48.36 -21.40
N ASN A 12 7.16 48.48 -20.06
CA ASN A 12 8.36 48.21 -19.25
C ASN A 12 7.98 47.79 -17.82
N PRO A 13 7.81 46.48 -17.56
CA PRO A 13 7.34 45.94 -16.28
C PRO A 13 8.22 46.31 -15.07
N SER A 14 9.50 46.63 -15.31
CA SER A 14 10.45 47.06 -14.28
C SER A 14 10.18 48.46 -13.73
N GLN A 15 9.29 49.24 -14.36
CA GLN A 15 8.83 50.56 -13.89
C GLN A 15 7.46 50.50 -13.18
N ASN A 16 6.94 49.30 -12.95
CA ASN A 16 5.69 49.11 -12.20
C ASN A 16 5.91 49.43 -10.72
N GLY A 17 4.91 50.08 -10.11
CA GLY A 17 4.95 50.40 -8.69
C GLY A 17 5.02 49.14 -7.82
N PHE A 18 5.60 49.25 -6.62
CA PHE A 18 5.82 48.09 -5.74
C PHE A 18 4.53 47.31 -5.41
N GLY A 19 3.38 47.99 -5.32
CA GLY A 19 2.09 47.35 -5.11
C GLY A 19 1.67 46.45 -6.28
N GLN A 20 2.03 46.80 -7.52
CA GLN A 20 1.78 45.97 -8.70
C GLN A 20 2.71 44.76 -8.75
N LEU A 21 3.96 44.90 -8.33
CA LEU A 21 4.89 43.76 -8.20
C LEU A 21 4.39 42.76 -7.15
N PHE A 22 3.95 43.26 -5.98
CA PHE A 22 3.37 42.42 -4.94
C PHE A 22 2.08 41.72 -5.39
N ASN A 23 1.17 42.44 -6.05
CA ASN A 23 -0.05 41.85 -6.59
C ASN A 23 0.24 40.78 -7.65
N ASN A 24 1.24 40.99 -8.51
CA ASN A 24 1.65 39.98 -9.49
C ASN A 24 2.26 38.74 -8.82
N LEU A 25 3.12 38.90 -7.81
CA LEU A 25 3.67 37.79 -7.05
C LEU A 25 2.57 37.01 -6.31
N ALA A 26 1.67 37.72 -5.63
CA ALA A 26 0.53 37.12 -4.95
C ALA A 26 -0.37 36.37 -5.95
N SER A 27 -0.69 36.98 -7.09
CA SER A 27 -1.49 36.37 -8.16
C SER A 27 -0.82 35.13 -8.77
N GLN A 28 0.51 35.15 -8.91
CA GLN A 28 1.27 33.98 -9.37
C GLN A 28 1.32 32.87 -8.30
N ALA A 29 1.41 33.21 -7.02
CA ALA A 29 1.42 32.24 -5.93
C ALA A 29 0.05 31.56 -5.71
N ILE A 30 -1.05 32.30 -5.87
CA ILE A 30 -2.43 31.85 -5.63
C ILE A 30 -3.20 31.49 -6.91
N GLY A 31 -2.63 31.78 -8.08
CA GLY A 31 -3.24 31.47 -9.37
C GLY A 31 -3.41 29.97 -9.59
N PHE A 32 -4.15 29.60 -10.63
CA PHE A 32 -4.50 28.21 -10.95
C PHE A 32 -3.28 27.26 -11.02
N ASN A 33 -2.14 27.76 -11.51
CA ASN A 33 -0.84 27.06 -11.55
C ASN A 33 0.18 27.58 -10.53
N GLY A 34 -0.29 28.27 -9.49
CA GLY A 34 0.57 28.78 -8.43
C GLY A 34 1.20 27.65 -7.62
N SER A 35 2.34 27.96 -7.00
CA SER A 35 3.13 26.99 -6.24
C SER A 35 2.34 26.30 -5.13
N ILE A 36 1.30 26.94 -4.58
CA ILE A 36 0.39 26.35 -3.59
C ILE A 36 -0.51 25.30 -4.23
N SER A 37 -1.17 25.61 -5.36
CA SER A 37 -2.04 24.69 -6.09
C SER A 37 -1.30 23.42 -6.54
N VAL A 38 -0.08 23.60 -7.04
CA VAL A 38 0.80 22.48 -7.46
C VAL A 38 1.17 21.60 -6.27
N ARG A 39 1.56 22.21 -5.13
CA ARG A 39 1.88 21.45 -3.91
C ARG A 39 0.67 20.69 -3.37
N THR A 40 -0.51 21.31 -3.33
CA THR A 40 -1.75 20.65 -2.90
C THR A 40 -2.11 19.48 -3.82
N SER A 41 -2.02 19.67 -5.14
CA SER A 41 -2.27 18.60 -6.11
C SER A 41 -1.27 17.45 -5.99
N GLY A 42 0.00 17.77 -5.77
CA GLY A 42 1.05 16.79 -5.49
C GLY A 42 0.78 15.98 -4.23
N LEU A 43 0.44 16.65 -3.12
CA LEU A 43 0.09 15.99 -1.85
C LEU A 43 -1.14 15.09 -1.97
N ASN A 44 -2.18 15.53 -2.68
CA ASN A 44 -3.37 14.70 -2.94
C ASN A 44 -3.02 13.46 -3.78
N THR A 45 -2.14 13.61 -4.76
CA THR A 45 -1.65 12.49 -5.58
C THR A 45 -0.84 11.51 -4.73
N GLU A 46 0.05 12.02 -3.87
CA GLU A 46 0.85 11.19 -2.97
C GLU A 46 -0.03 10.45 -1.96
N LEU A 47 -1.06 11.10 -1.41
CA LEU A 47 -2.06 10.47 -0.55
C LEU A 47 -2.79 9.33 -1.26
N GLN A 48 -3.22 9.55 -2.51
CA GLN A 48 -3.94 8.53 -3.29
C GLN A 48 -3.04 7.34 -3.65
N ASN A 49 -1.78 7.60 -3.99
CA ASN A 49 -0.79 6.56 -4.23
C ASN A 49 -0.53 5.75 -2.96
N ASN A 50 -0.37 6.43 -1.82
CA ASN A 50 -0.16 5.79 -0.54
C ASN A 50 -1.35 4.90 -0.15
N GLN A 51 -2.58 5.37 -0.32
CA GLN A 51 -3.78 4.56 -0.10
C GLN A 51 -3.80 3.32 -1.00
N SER A 52 -3.48 3.48 -2.29
CA SER A 52 -3.44 2.38 -3.25
C SER A 52 -2.39 1.33 -2.88
N ASP A 53 -1.23 1.74 -2.37
CA ASP A 53 -0.17 0.84 -1.92
C ASP A 53 -0.54 0.14 -0.61
N GLN A 54 -1.21 0.82 0.32
CA GLN A 54 -1.79 0.21 1.51
C GLN A 54 -2.80 -0.88 1.13
N ASP A 55 -3.72 -0.59 0.20
CA ASP A 55 -4.74 -1.55 -0.23
C ASP A 55 -4.10 -2.79 -0.88
N ARG A 56 -3.09 -2.59 -1.73
CA ARG A 56 -2.31 -3.69 -2.32
C ARG A 56 -1.60 -4.53 -1.26
N MET A 57 -1.02 -3.90 -0.24
CA MET A 57 -0.36 -4.62 0.84
C MET A 57 -1.36 -5.43 1.66
N ASN A 58 -2.50 -4.84 2.00
CA ASN A 58 -3.59 -5.52 2.71
C ASN A 58 -4.09 -6.74 1.92
N ALA A 59 -4.28 -6.61 0.60
CA ALA A 59 -4.67 -7.72 -0.26
C ALA A 59 -3.62 -8.85 -0.25
N ARG A 60 -2.32 -8.52 -0.31
CA ARG A 60 -1.24 -9.51 -0.19
C ARG A 60 -1.28 -10.20 1.16
N ILE A 61 -1.40 -9.46 2.26
CA ILE A 61 -1.48 -10.01 3.62
C ILE A 61 -2.66 -10.99 3.74
N ALA A 62 -3.84 -10.62 3.23
CA ALA A 62 -5.01 -11.48 3.23
C ALA A 62 -4.79 -12.79 2.46
N GLN A 63 -4.14 -12.73 1.29
CA GLN A 63 -3.78 -13.92 0.52
C GLN A 63 -2.78 -14.80 1.26
N TYR A 64 -1.76 -14.21 1.88
CA TYR A 64 -0.80 -14.94 2.70
C TYR A 64 -1.46 -15.62 3.90
N GLN A 65 -2.36 -14.92 4.60
CA GLN A 65 -3.12 -15.49 5.70
C GLN A 65 -3.96 -16.68 5.23
N ALA A 66 -4.72 -16.53 4.14
CA ALA A 66 -5.52 -17.61 3.58
C ALA A 66 -4.66 -18.84 3.21
N ARG A 67 -3.50 -18.61 2.59
CA ARG A 67 -2.54 -19.68 2.24
C ARG A 67 -1.95 -20.34 3.47
N LEU A 68 -1.61 -19.57 4.52
CA LEU A 68 -1.11 -20.14 5.79
C LEU A 68 -2.17 -21.00 6.45
N LEU A 69 -3.41 -20.51 6.57
CA LEU A 69 -4.52 -21.29 7.14
C LEU A 69 -4.77 -22.59 6.35
N ALA A 70 -4.76 -22.53 5.02
CA ALA A 70 -4.88 -23.73 4.18
C ALA A 70 -3.75 -24.74 4.43
N GLN A 71 -2.51 -24.27 4.56
CA GLN A 71 -1.36 -25.13 4.88
C GLN A 71 -1.47 -25.75 6.27
N TYR A 72 -1.93 -25.00 7.28
CA TYR A 72 -2.15 -25.53 8.62
C TYR A 72 -3.23 -26.61 8.64
N ASN A 73 -4.36 -26.39 7.97
CA ASN A 73 -5.43 -27.39 7.86
C ASN A 73 -4.97 -28.66 7.12
N ALA A 74 -4.19 -28.48 6.05
CA ALA A 74 -3.61 -29.60 5.32
C ALA A 74 -2.60 -30.38 6.18
N LEU A 75 -1.78 -29.69 6.97
CA LEU A 75 -0.85 -30.31 7.91
C LEU A 75 -1.59 -31.11 8.98
N ASP A 76 -2.67 -30.59 9.55
CA ASP A 76 -3.49 -31.31 10.53
C ASP A 76 -4.10 -32.59 9.92
N THR A 77 -4.65 -32.47 8.71
CA THR A 77 -5.18 -33.62 7.97
C THR A 77 -4.09 -34.67 7.69
N THR A 78 -2.90 -34.21 7.28
CA THR A 78 -1.76 -35.10 7.00
C THR A 78 -1.29 -35.79 8.27
N MET A 79 -1.21 -35.09 9.39
CA MET A 79 -0.83 -35.65 10.70
C MET A 79 -1.85 -36.68 11.18
N ALA A 80 -3.15 -36.42 11.00
CA ALA A 80 -4.20 -37.38 11.30
C ALA A 80 -4.05 -38.66 10.44
N GLN A 81 -3.85 -38.49 9.12
CA GLN A 81 -3.61 -39.60 8.19
C GLN A 81 -2.37 -40.41 8.55
N MET A 82 -1.25 -39.74 8.89
CA MET A 82 -0.02 -40.41 9.32
C MET A 82 -0.22 -41.22 10.61
N THR A 83 -1.01 -40.69 11.56
CA THR A 83 -1.32 -41.40 12.81
C THR A 83 -2.19 -42.65 12.55
N SER A 84 -3.20 -42.53 11.69
CA SER A 84 -4.02 -43.67 11.26
C SER A 84 -3.19 -44.72 10.53
N LEU A 85 -2.31 -44.31 9.61
CA LEU A 85 -1.43 -45.21 8.88
C LEU A 85 -0.45 -45.93 9.81
N SER A 86 0.18 -45.21 10.74
CA SER A 86 1.09 -45.80 11.75
C SER A 86 0.38 -46.86 12.60
N SER A 87 -0.87 -46.57 13.00
CA SER A 87 -1.70 -47.51 13.76
C SER A 87 -2.03 -48.75 12.93
N TYR A 88 -2.40 -48.58 11.67
CA TYR A 88 -2.72 -49.68 10.75
C TYR A 88 -1.50 -50.57 10.46
N VAL A 89 -0.34 -49.97 10.18
CA VAL A 89 0.92 -50.71 9.96
C VAL A 89 1.32 -51.48 11.22
N SER A 90 1.20 -50.86 12.39
CA SER A 90 1.47 -51.54 13.67
C SER A 90 0.56 -52.75 13.86
N GLN A 91 -0.75 -52.62 13.59
CA GLN A 91 -1.70 -53.73 13.64
C GLN A 91 -1.35 -54.85 12.65
N GLN A 92 -0.96 -54.51 11.42
CA GLN A 92 -0.52 -55.51 10.43
C GLN A 92 0.73 -56.27 10.90
N ILE A 93 1.73 -55.58 11.46
CA ILE A 93 2.94 -56.21 11.97
C ILE A 93 2.60 -57.17 13.11
N THR A 94 1.78 -56.74 14.07
CA THR A 94 1.31 -57.60 15.17
C THR A 94 0.55 -58.82 14.64
N ALA A 95 -0.32 -58.65 13.64
CA ALA A 95 -1.03 -59.76 13.01
C ALA A 95 -0.07 -60.74 12.31
N MET A 96 0.95 -60.24 11.60
CA MET A 96 1.98 -61.08 10.99
C MET A 96 2.78 -61.87 12.02
N LEU A 97 3.23 -61.23 13.11
CA LEU A 97 3.96 -61.90 14.18
C LEU A 97 3.12 -63.00 14.84
N ASN A 98 1.86 -62.71 15.17
CA ASN A 98 0.94 -63.68 15.78
C ASN A 98 0.59 -64.84 14.84
N SER A 99 0.43 -64.58 13.53
CA SER A 99 0.18 -65.63 12.53
C SER A 99 1.41 -66.52 12.30
N SER A 100 2.61 -65.97 12.46
CA SER A 100 3.88 -66.70 12.32
C SER A 100 4.18 -67.59 13.54
N SER A 101 3.70 -67.22 14.74
CA SER A 101 3.80 -68.05 15.94
C SER A 101 2.74 -69.17 16.03
N SER A 102 1.79 -69.21 15.11
CA SER A 102 0.67 -70.17 15.06
C SER A 102 0.94 -71.38 14.14
N LYS A 103 2.18 -71.57 13.66
CA LYS A 103 2.60 -72.74 12.87
C LYS A 103 3.78 -73.44 13.51
#